data_AF-A0A842RCN9-F1
#
_entry.id   AF-A0A842RCN9-F1
#
_cell.length_a   1.000
_cell.length_b   1.000
_cell.length_c   1.000
_cell.angle_alpha   90.00
_cell.angle_beta   90.00
_cell.angle_gamma   90.00
#
_symmetry.space_group_name_H-M   'P 1'
#
loop_
_entity.id
_entity.type
_entity.pdbx_description
1 polymer ?
#
loop_
_entity_poly.entity_id
_entity_poly.type
_entity_poly.pdbx_seq_one_letter_code
_entity_poly.pdbx_strand_id
1 'polypeptide(L)'
;MTLKRKSDILGFLFVLMALGLLSVSLVQAPSGSYSLNYGEYVYFRSDNQIGSSYHIHWSFEGVNSVGITVYAMTQSNYNKWVNGYSANVYTLSSGDYFSDSGTFTPSSEDYWYIVFLHKDGNNLFQSAGIDVEVRFSLINLGNGESLSEIWTVVINVLKIVIPIIGGILVLYFIIWGIMKLNTLYDEKKQREKAQQSPPATAASAAPTPFPEELTRDEFITNAELVLLFFCGLFGVGFIIAGSFLKKLSTFLGVLFIILGVILIVYLVWFLVIRYLRRKRAKEAMEEPTQPTAYSPKPTSTAMPMAQQEIKPSEPSKPSEAEKPFPSEQPAVKKSTGQVFCWKCGEPNAVDQKFCGECGAKLTGSEPSD
;
A
#
# COMPACT_ATOMS: atom_id res chain seq x y z
N MET A 1 -1.83 32.41 -4.98
CA MET A 1 -2.21 30.97 -5.04
C MET A 1 -1.44 30.33 -6.19
N THR A 2 -0.38 29.51 -5.97
CA THR A 2 0.13 28.58 -7.03
C THR A 2 1.27 27.63 -6.60
N LEU A 3 1.97 27.86 -5.48
CA LEU A 3 3.03 26.94 -5.04
C LEU A 3 2.56 25.85 -4.05
N LYS A 4 1.56 26.15 -3.21
CA LYS A 4 1.04 25.20 -2.19
C LYS A 4 0.35 23.97 -2.81
N ARG A 5 -0.18 24.08 -4.03
CA ARG A 5 -0.90 22.98 -4.70
C ARG A 5 0.04 21.90 -5.26
N LYS A 6 1.34 22.20 -5.45
CA LYS A 6 2.28 21.26 -6.09
C LYS A 6 2.87 20.24 -5.11
N SER A 7 3.05 20.58 -3.82
CA SER A 7 3.56 19.62 -2.84
C SER A 7 2.52 18.54 -2.49
N ASP A 8 1.24 18.91 -2.47
CA ASP A 8 0.15 17.98 -2.12
C ASP A 8 -0.01 16.90 -3.20
N ILE A 9 0.21 17.25 -4.48
CA ILE A 9 0.13 16.32 -5.60
C ILE A 9 1.29 15.30 -5.56
N LEU A 10 2.50 15.74 -5.18
CA LEU A 10 3.67 14.86 -5.13
C LEU A 10 3.56 13.83 -3.98
N GLY A 11 3.04 14.26 -2.82
CA GLY A 11 2.78 13.36 -1.70
C GLY A 11 1.72 12.30 -2.03
N PHE A 12 0.66 12.70 -2.74
CA PHE A 12 -0.39 11.78 -3.17
C PHE A 12 0.10 10.75 -4.21
N LEU A 13 0.93 11.18 -5.19
CA LEU A 13 1.56 10.29 -6.17
C LEU A 13 2.51 9.27 -5.51
N PHE A 14 3.23 9.67 -4.45
CA PHE A 14 4.12 8.75 -3.73
C PHE A 14 3.35 7.70 -2.94
N VAL A 15 2.23 8.08 -2.31
CA VAL A 15 1.32 7.14 -1.64
C VAL A 15 0.68 6.18 -2.64
N LEU A 16 0.28 6.67 -3.83
CA LEU A 16 -0.24 5.82 -4.90
C LEU A 16 0.81 4.86 -5.48
N MET A 17 2.06 5.29 -5.65
CA MET A 17 3.14 4.37 -6.04
C MET A 17 3.43 3.33 -4.96
N ALA A 18 3.45 3.73 -3.68
CA ALA A 18 3.65 2.80 -2.58
C ALA A 18 2.50 1.78 -2.47
N LEU A 19 1.25 2.20 -2.68
CA LEU A 19 0.08 1.32 -2.74
C LEU A 19 0.06 0.45 -4.02
N GLY A 20 0.52 0.99 -5.15
CA GLY A 20 0.69 0.26 -6.42
C GLY A 20 1.76 -0.82 -6.34
N LEU A 21 2.86 -0.59 -5.61
CA LEU A 21 3.91 -1.58 -5.38
C LEU A 21 3.51 -2.63 -4.32
N LEU A 22 2.58 -2.31 -3.42
CA LEU A 22 2.01 -3.26 -2.46
C LEU A 22 0.86 -4.09 -3.04
N SER A 23 0.32 -3.71 -4.19
CA SER A 23 -0.62 -4.52 -4.98
C SER A 23 0.14 -5.43 -5.95
N VAL A 24 1.18 -6.10 -5.46
CA VAL A 24 1.52 -7.42 -6.01
C VAL A 24 0.29 -8.25 -5.71
N SER A 25 -0.59 -8.37 -6.69
CA SER A 25 -1.75 -9.24 -6.63
C SER A 25 -1.22 -10.60 -6.20
N LEU A 26 -1.46 -10.98 -4.94
CA LEU A 26 -1.42 -12.38 -4.56
C LEU A 26 -2.51 -13.00 -5.42
N VAL A 27 -2.11 -13.49 -6.59
CA VAL A 27 -2.94 -14.37 -7.39
C VAL A 27 -3.14 -15.57 -6.48
N GLN A 28 -4.30 -15.60 -5.84
CA GLN A 28 -4.65 -16.68 -4.93
C GLN A 28 -4.54 -17.95 -5.77
N ALA A 29 -3.65 -18.84 -5.34
CA ALA A 29 -3.48 -20.14 -5.95
C ALA A 29 -4.87 -20.77 -6.12
N PRO A 30 -5.29 -21.16 -7.32
CA PRO A 30 -6.48 -21.97 -7.42
C PRO A 30 -6.24 -23.25 -6.60
N SER A 31 -6.98 -23.35 -5.50
CA SER A 31 -6.96 -24.49 -4.59
C SER A 31 -8.39 -24.88 -4.24
N GLY A 32 -8.59 -26.17 -3.96
CA GLY A 32 -9.91 -26.69 -3.65
C GLY A 32 -9.90 -28.18 -3.34
N SER A 33 -10.98 -28.62 -2.70
CA SER A 33 -11.26 -30.02 -2.42
C SER A 33 -12.17 -30.59 -3.51
N TYR A 34 -11.80 -31.73 -4.10
CA TYR A 34 -12.54 -32.39 -5.16
C TYR A 34 -12.78 -33.86 -4.81
N SER A 35 -13.86 -34.43 -5.36
CA SER A 35 -14.12 -35.87 -5.31
C SER A 35 -14.10 -36.41 -6.73
N LEU A 36 -13.18 -37.33 -7.03
CA LEU A 36 -12.98 -37.91 -8.35
C LEU A 36 -13.31 -39.40 -8.37
N ASN A 37 -14.26 -39.82 -9.20
CA ASN A 37 -14.47 -41.23 -9.51
C ASN A 37 -13.36 -41.75 -10.45
N TYR A 38 -13.28 -43.07 -10.63
CA TYR A 38 -12.32 -43.67 -11.55
C TYR A 38 -12.50 -43.12 -12.97
N GLY A 39 -11.42 -42.61 -13.57
CA GLY A 39 -11.41 -42.00 -14.89
C GLY A 39 -11.84 -40.52 -14.92
N GLU A 40 -12.29 -39.96 -13.79
CA GLU A 40 -12.55 -38.52 -13.68
C GLU A 40 -11.26 -37.75 -13.40
N TYR A 41 -11.28 -36.48 -13.78
CA TYR A 41 -10.15 -35.57 -13.61
C TYR A 41 -10.61 -34.16 -13.25
N VAL A 42 -9.74 -33.43 -12.56
CA VAL A 42 -9.81 -31.97 -12.40
C VAL A 42 -8.60 -31.35 -13.08
N TYR A 43 -8.75 -30.13 -13.60
CA TYR A 43 -7.65 -29.43 -14.26
C TYR A 43 -7.60 -27.95 -13.89
N PHE A 44 -6.39 -27.39 -14.00
CA PHE A 44 -6.10 -25.98 -13.77
C PHE A 44 -5.36 -25.43 -14.98
N ARG A 45 -5.84 -24.31 -15.52
CA ARG A 45 -5.26 -23.63 -16.68
C ARG A 45 -4.53 -22.37 -16.21
N SER A 46 -3.39 -22.06 -16.82
CA SER A 46 -2.78 -20.74 -16.66
C SER A 46 -3.70 -19.64 -17.24
N ASP A 47 -3.78 -18.49 -16.58
CA ASP A 47 -4.60 -17.36 -17.07
C ASP A 47 -4.00 -16.67 -18.29
N ASN A 48 -2.67 -16.76 -18.43
CA ASN A 48 -1.89 -16.21 -19.53
C ASN A 48 -1.02 -17.31 -20.15
N GLN A 49 -0.48 -17.01 -21.33
CA GLN A 49 0.59 -17.83 -21.90
C GLN A 49 1.83 -17.69 -21.02
N ILE A 50 2.39 -18.83 -20.62
CA ILE A 50 3.57 -18.89 -19.75
C ILE A 50 4.64 -19.77 -20.40
N GLY A 51 5.88 -19.32 -20.32
CA GLY A 51 7.05 -19.99 -20.90
C GLY A 51 8.07 -20.44 -19.86
N SER A 52 9.30 -20.67 -20.31
CA SER A 52 10.37 -21.25 -19.49
C SER A 52 10.86 -20.40 -18.32
N SER A 53 10.42 -19.14 -18.22
CA SER A 53 10.67 -18.27 -17.07
C SER A 53 9.67 -18.48 -15.92
N TYR A 54 8.62 -19.27 -16.13
CA TYR A 54 7.63 -19.57 -15.10
C TYR A 54 7.92 -20.93 -14.46
N HIS A 55 7.45 -21.06 -13.23
CA HIS A 55 7.42 -22.29 -12.46
C HIS A 55 5.98 -22.57 -12.08
N ILE A 56 5.53 -23.80 -12.36
CA ILE A 56 4.21 -24.29 -11.99
C ILE A 56 4.42 -25.21 -10.79
N HIS A 57 4.10 -24.71 -9.60
CA HIS A 57 4.06 -25.53 -8.40
C HIS A 57 2.71 -26.25 -8.35
N TRP A 58 2.74 -27.53 -7.99
CA TRP A 58 1.55 -28.35 -7.83
C TRP A 58 1.72 -29.23 -6.60
N SER A 59 0.62 -29.47 -5.91
CA SER A 59 0.55 -30.45 -4.83
C SER A 59 -0.85 -31.03 -4.74
N PHE A 60 -0.94 -32.25 -4.23
CA PHE A 60 -2.21 -32.82 -3.81
C PHE A 60 -2.06 -33.67 -2.55
N GLU A 61 -3.15 -33.79 -1.81
CA GLU A 61 -3.29 -34.70 -0.68
C GLU A 61 -4.62 -35.45 -0.79
N GLY A 62 -4.53 -36.77 -0.91
CA GLY A 62 -5.67 -37.67 -1.05
C GLY A 62 -6.14 -38.20 0.31
N VAL A 63 -7.45 -38.21 0.53
CA VAL A 63 -8.07 -38.61 1.80
C VAL A 63 -8.13 -40.14 1.99
N ASN A 64 -8.17 -40.91 0.89
CA ASN A 64 -8.48 -42.35 0.91
C ASN A 64 -7.33 -43.24 0.39
N SER A 65 -6.09 -42.77 0.43
CA SER A 65 -4.92 -43.50 -0.10
C SER A 65 -5.00 -43.88 -1.58
N VAL A 66 -5.84 -43.19 -2.35
CA VAL A 66 -6.00 -43.43 -3.79
C VAL A 66 -4.91 -42.68 -4.55
N GLY A 67 -4.26 -43.37 -5.47
CA GLY A 67 -3.22 -42.82 -6.32
C GLY A 67 -3.75 -41.83 -7.36
N ILE A 68 -3.10 -40.67 -7.50
CA ILE A 68 -3.47 -39.63 -8.48
C ILE A 68 -2.33 -39.43 -9.47
N THR A 69 -2.64 -39.59 -10.76
CA THR A 69 -1.70 -39.28 -11.83
C THR A 69 -1.80 -37.80 -12.16
N VAL A 70 -0.67 -37.10 -12.19
CA VAL A 70 -0.62 -35.66 -12.51
C VAL A 70 0.08 -35.47 -13.84
N TYR A 71 -0.54 -34.70 -14.75
CA TYR A 71 0.03 -34.35 -16.04
C TYR A 71 0.16 -32.84 -16.20
N ALA A 72 1.22 -32.39 -16.87
CA ALA A 72 1.31 -31.07 -17.50
C ALA A 72 1.25 -31.20 -19.02
N MET A 73 0.51 -30.32 -19.67
CA MET A 73 0.45 -30.26 -21.14
C MET A 73 0.02 -28.89 -21.63
N THR A 74 0.34 -28.57 -22.88
CA THR A 74 -0.13 -27.35 -23.54
C THR A 74 -1.60 -27.45 -23.94
N GLN A 75 -2.25 -26.33 -24.24
CA GLN A 75 -3.66 -26.29 -24.66
C GLN A 75 -3.95 -27.21 -25.86
N SER A 76 -3.09 -27.22 -26.88
CA SER A 76 -3.26 -28.10 -28.05
C SER A 76 -3.24 -29.58 -27.65
N ASN A 77 -2.32 -29.96 -26.74
CA ASN A 77 -2.23 -31.34 -26.26
C ASN A 77 -3.38 -31.70 -25.30
N TYR A 78 -3.84 -30.77 -24.47
CA TYR A 78 -5.03 -30.95 -23.65
C TYR A 78 -6.26 -31.25 -24.51
N ASN A 79 -6.48 -30.47 -25.56
CA ASN A 79 -7.59 -30.70 -26.50
C ASN A 79 -7.50 -32.07 -27.18
N LYS A 80 -6.30 -32.55 -27.54
CA LYS A 80 -6.12 -33.91 -28.08
C LYS A 80 -6.43 -34.97 -27.03
N TRP A 81 -5.91 -34.79 -25.81
CA TRP A 81 -6.05 -35.73 -24.70
C TRP A 81 -7.50 -35.93 -24.28
N VAL A 82 -8.29 -34.86 -24.11
CA VAL A 82 -9.72 -34.97 -23.74
C VAL A 82 -10.57 -35.61 -24.84
N ASN A 83 -10.15 -35.52 -26.11
CA ASN A 83 -10.82 -36.15 -27.24
C ASN A 83 -10.31 -37.58 -27.54
N GLY A 84 -9.45 -38.14 -26.69
CA GLY A 84 -8.91 -39.49 -26.86
C GLY A 84 -7.87 -39.65 -27.97
N TYR A 85 -7.34 -38.54 -28.51
CA TYR A 85 -6.24 -38.56 -29.47
C TYR A 85 -4.88 -38.67 -28.77
N SER A 86 -3.85 -39.06 -29.52
CA SER A 86 -2.47 -39.03 -29.03
C SER A 86 -2.02 -37.59 -28.74
N ALA A 87 -1.53 -37.36 -27.52
CA ALA A 87 -1.09 -36.06 -27.02
C ALA A 87 0.30 -36.19 -26.37
N ASN A 88 1.12 -35.14 -26.51
CA ASN A 88 2.38 -35.04 -25.78
C ASN A 88 2.09 -34.50 -24.37
N VAL A 89 2.32 -35.32 -23.35
CA VAL A 89 2.08 -34.98 -21.94
C VAL A 89 3.34 -35.19 -21.12
N TYR A 90 3.54 -34.34 -20.11
CA TYR A 90 4.57 -34.50 -19.10
C TYR A 90 3.93 -35.15 -17.87
N THR A 91 4.32 -36.37 -17.54
CA THR A 91 3.88 -37.03 -16.30
C THR A 91 4.65 -36.45 -15.13
N LEU A 92 3.95 -35.76 -14.22
CA LEU A 92 4.52 -35.13 -13.03
C LEU A 92 4.42 -36.03 -11.80
N SER A 93 3.37 -36.86 -11.73
CA SER A 93 3.22 -37.93 -10.74
C SER A 93 2.64 -39.18 -11.42
N SER A 94 3.14 -40.37 -11.07
CA SER A 94 2.76 -41.64 -11.73
C SER A 94 1.39 -42.17 -11.33
N GLY A 95 0.81 -41.68 -10.23
CA GLY A 95 -0.39 -42.26 -9.62
C GLY A 95 -0.12 -43.39 -8.64
N ASP A 96 1.12 -43.58 -8.20
CA ASP A 96 1.47 -44.53 -7.12
C ASP A 96 1.36 -43.90 -5.73
N TYR A 97 1.19 -42.58 -5.66
CA TYR A 97 1.19 -41.79 -4.43
C TYR A 97 -0.19 -41.17 -4.18
N PHE A 98 -0.64 -41.23 -2.94
CA PHE A 98 -1.86 -40.57 -2.48
C PHE A 98 -1.62 -39.13 -2.04
N SER A 99 -0.36 -38.72 -1.87
CA SER A 99 0.03 -37.31 -1.73
C SER A 99 1.37 -37.13 -2.42
N ASP A 100 1.47 -36.09 -3.23
CA ASP A 100 2.68 -35.75 -3.97
C ASP A 100 2.73 -34.25 -4.24
N SER A 101 3.92 -33.73 -4.51
CA SER A 101 4.12 -32.33 -4.87
C SER A 101 5.35 -32.15 -5.73
N GLY A 102 5.35 -31.12 -6.55
CA GLY A 102 6.48 -30.83 -7.41
C GLY A 102 6.43 -29.45 -8.02
N THR A 103 7.47 -29.15 -8.78
CA THR A 103 7.55 -27.95 -9.60
C THR A 103 7.87 -28.35 -11.01
N PHE A 104 7.12 -27.80 -11.95
CA PHE A 104 7.29 -28.01 -13.39
C PHE A 104 7.64 -26.68 -14.06
N THR A 105 8.64 -26.70 -14.94
CA THR A 105 9.03 -25.53 -15.74
C THR A 105 8.53 -25.75 -17.17
N PRO A 106 7.63 -24.91 -17.69
CA PRO A 106 7.18 -24.96 -19.08
C PRO A 106 8.34 -24.98 -20.09
N SER A 107 8.24 -25.82 -21.11
CA SER A 107 9.24 -25.89 -22.19
C SER A 107 8.99 -24.89 -23.33
N SER A 108 7.79 -24.33 -23.40
CA SER A 108 7.35 -23.40 -24.45
C SER A 108 6.36 -22.38 -23.90
N GLU A 109 6.28 -21.21 -24.53
CA GLU A 109 5.28 -20.19 -24.23
C GLU A 109 3.92 -20.59 -24.80
N ASP A 110 3.02 -21.05 -23.92
CA ASP A 110 1.67 -21.51 -24.27
C ASP A 110 0.74 -21.40 -23.04
N TYR A 111 -0.54 -21.68 -23.19
CA TYR A 111 -1.42 -21.97 -22.07
C TYR A 111 -1.15 -23.39 -21.57
N TRP A 112 -0.81 -23.52 -20.30
CA TRP A 112 -0.49 -24.78 -19.67
C TRP A 112 -1.63 -25.28 -18.79
N TYR A 113 -1.86 -26.59 -18.86
CA TYR A 113 -2.87 -27.31 -18.10
C TYR A 113 -2.18 -28.28 -17.16
N ILE A 114 -2.51 -28.21 -15.86
CA ILE A 114 -2.17 -29.23 -14.87
C ILE A 114 -3.42 -30.08 -14.63
N VAL A 115 -3.35 -31.36 -14.92
CA VAL A 115 -4.47 -32.30 -14.85
C VAL A 115 -4.20 -33.34 -13.76
N PHE A 116 -5.14 -33.49 -12.83
CA PHE A 116 -5.13 -34.50 -11.78
C PHE A 116 -6.16 -35.57 -12.17
N LEU A 117 -5.69 -36.75 -12.55
CA LEU A 117 -6.50 -37.86 -13.03
C LEU A 117 -6.52 -38.99 -11.99
N HIS A 118 -7.71 -39.45 -11.63
CA HIS A 118 -7.84 -40.69 -10.87
C HIS A 118 -7.81 -41.90 -11.83
N LYS A 119 -6.69 -42.62 -11.85
CA LYS A 119 -6.46 -43.77 -12.75
C LYS A 119 -6.02 -45.05 -12.02
N ASP A 120 -6.18 -45.14 -10.70
CA ASP A 120 -5.82 -46.34 -9.95
C ASP A 120 -6.72 -47.52 -10.33
N GLY A 121 -6.19 -48.41 -11.17
CA GLY A 121 -6.92 -49.57 -11.70
C GLY A 121 -7.29 -50.59 -10.63
N ASN A 122 -6.67 -50.55 -9.45
CA ASN A 122 -7.00 -51.46 -8.35
C ASN A 122 -8.26 -51.03 -7.59
N ASN A 123 -8.70 -49.78 -7.75
CA ASN A 123 -9.75 -49.15 -6.96
C ASN A 123 -10.88 -48.56 -7.83
N LEU A 124 -11.34 -49.30 -8.85
CA LEU A 124 -12.35 -48.87 -9.84
C LEU A 124 -13.65 -48.30 -9.24
N PHE A 125 -14.00 -48.65 -8.00
CA PHE A 125 -15.26 -48.25 -7.36
C PHE A 125 -15.09 -47.22 -6.24
N GLN A 126 -13.87 -46.81 -5.91
CA GLN A 126 -13.64 -45.82 -4.85
C GLN A 126 -13.59 -44.41 -5.43
N SER A 127 -14.28 -43.46 -4.81
CA SER A 127 -14.08 -42.04 -5.08
C SER A 127 -12.85 -41.54 -4.32
N ALA A 128 -11.95 -40.85 -5.01
CA ALA A 128 -10.81 -40.18 -4.41
C ALA A 128 -11.20 -38.76 -3.98
N GLY A 129 -11.25 -38.51 -2.67
CA GLY A 129 -11.25 -37.14 -2.15
C GLY A 129 -9.83 -36.59 -2.23
N ILE A 130 -9.63 -35.44 -2.88
CA ILE A 130 -8.32 -34.80 -3.03
C ILE A 130 -8.40 -33.32 -2.69
N ASP A 131 -7.42 -32.83 -1.94
CA ASP A 131 -7.14 -31.41 -1.77
C ASP A 131 -6.02 -31.04 -2.74
N VAL A 132 -6.27 -30.08 -3.62
CA VAL A 132 -5.35 -29.69 -4.69
C VAL A 132 -4.94 -28.24 -4.55
N GLU A 133 -3.66 -27.98 -4.82
CA GLU A 133 -3.13 -26.62 -4.94
C GLU A 133 -2.24 -26.51 -6.19
N VAL A 134 -2.51 -25.51 -7.02
CA VAL A 134 -1.68 -25.18 -8.19
C VAL A 134 -1.31 -23.70 -8.16
N ARG A 135 -0.02 -23.39 -8.39
CA ARG A 135 0.49 -22.01 -8.45
C ARG A 135 1.30 -21.80 -9.71
N PHE A 136 1.02 -20.72 -10.42
CA PHE A 136 1.81 -20.25 -11.56
C PHE A 136 2.62 -19.02 -11.12
N SER A 137 3.95 -19.12 -11.07
CA SER A 137 4.81 -18.03 -10.59
C SER A 137 6.00 -17.76 -11.53
N LEU A 138 6.39 -16.49 -11.65
CA LEU A 138 7.63 -16.08 -12.34
C LEU A 138 8.90 -16.33 -11.50
N ILE A 139 8.72 -16.43 -10.18
CA ILE A 139 9.81 -16.63 -9.24
C ILE A 139 9.83 -18.13 -8.90
N ASN A 140 11.01 -18.74 -9.02
CA ASN A 140 11.25 -20.09 -8.51
C ASN A 140 11.21 -20.03 -6.99
N LEU A 141 10.03 -20.29 -6.43
CA LEU A 141 9.85 -20.53 -5.00
C LEU A 141 10.23 -22.00 -4.84
N GLY A 142 11.37 -22.29 -4.23
CA GLY A 142 11.84 -23.68 -4.08
C GLY A 142 10.77 -24.57 -3.46
N ASN A 143 10.81 -25.88 -3.78
CA ASN A 143 9.88 -26.87 -3.23
C ASN A 143 9.93 -26.85 -1.69
N GLY A 144 8.99 -26.16 -1.05
CA GLY A 144 8.86 -26.09 0.41
C GLY A 144 9.12 -24.72 1.06
N GLU A 145 9.47 -23.68 0.30
CA GLU A 145 9.59 -22.33 0.87
C GLU A 145 8.19 -21.73 1.06
N SER A 146 7.65 -21.97 2.26
CA SER A 146 6.37 -21.44 2.72
C SER A 146 6.25 -19.93 2.46
N LEU A 147 5.02 -19.43 2.36
CA LEU A 147 4.70 -17.99 2.28
C LEU A 147 5.48 -17.11 3.28
N SER A 148 6.04 -17.70 4.35
CA SER A 148 6.95 -17.04 5.29
C SER A 148 8.18 -16.40 4.63
N GLU A 149 8.70 -16.92 3.52
CA GLU A 149 9.86 -16.31 2.85
C GLU A 149 9.48 -15.08 2.05
N ILE A 150 8.34 -15.12 1.36
CA ILE A 150 7.76 -13.92 0.71
C ILE A 150 7.46 -12.86 1.78
N TRP A 151 6.86 -13.26 2.90
CA TRP A 151 6.67 -12.38 4.05
C TRP A 151 8.00 -11.85 4.59
N THR A 152 9.07 -12.64 4.58
CA THR A 152 10.40 -12.21 4.98
C THR A 152 10.95 -11.13 4.06
N VAL A 153 10.79 -11.29 2.74
CA VAL A 153 11.15 -10.25 1.75
C VAL A 153 10.31 -8.98 1.97
N VAL A 154 8.99 -9.10 2.09
CA VAL A 154 8.08 -7.96 2.35
C VAL A 154 8.44 -7.25 3.65
N ILE A 155 8.69 -7.99 4.73
CA ILE A 155 9.12 -7.45 6.02
C ILE A 155 10.49 -6.76 5.89
N ASN A 156 11.43 -7.33 5.14
CA ASN A 156 12.74 -6.73 4.94
C ASN A 156 12.66 -5.43 4.11
N VAL A 157 11.78 -5.37 3.11
CA VAL A 157 11.50 -4.13 2.36
C VAL A 157 10.84 -3.09 3.27
N LEU A 158 9.81 -3.47 4.05
CA LEU A 158 9.15 -2.57 5.01
C LEU A 158 10.13 -2.01 6.05
N LYS A 159 11.08 -2.82 6.54
CA LYS A 159 12.14 -2.38 7.47
C LYS A 159 13.04 -1.29 6.89
N ILE A 160 13.21 -1.24 5.56
CA ILE A 160 14.00 -0.21 4.88
C ILE A 160 13.12 1.02 4.57
N VAL A 161 11.89 0.79 4.09
CA VAL A 161 11.01 1.86 3.63
C VAL A 161 10.48 2.72 4.78
N ILE A 162 10.07 2.11 5.89
CA ILE A 162 9.53 2.83 7.06
C ILE A 162 10.49 3.89 7.63
N PRO A 163 11.78 3.59 7.91
CA PRO A 163 12.70 4.61 8.42
C PRO A 163 13.04 5.69 7.39
N ILE A 164 13.04 5.38 6.09
CA ILE A 164 13.22 6.39 5.04
C ILE A 164 12.05 7.37 5.04
N ILE A 165 10.80 6.88 5.05
CA ILE A 165 9.60 7.72 5.12
C ILE A 165 9.59 8.53 6.42
N GLY A 166 9.92 7.90 7.55
CA GLY A 166 10.04 8.57 8.85
C GLY A 166 11.08 9.70 8.83
N GLY A 167 12.25 9.46 8.23
CA GLY A 167 13.31 10.46 8.07
C GLY A 167 12.87 11.64 7.19
N ILE A 168 12.17 11.37 6.08
CA ILE A 168 11.63 12.41 5.19
C ILE A 168 10.59 13.27 5.93
N LEU A 169 9.70 12.66 6.70
CA LEU A 169 8.70 13.40 7.48
C LEU A 169 9.35 14.28 8.55
N VAL A 170 10.36 13.78 9.27
CA VAL A 170 11.12 14.57 10.24
C VAL A 170 11.81 15.76 9.56
N LEU A 171 12.46 15.54 8.42
CA LEU A 171 13.10 16.61 7.65
C LEU A 171 12.08 17.66 7.22
N TYR A 172 10.90 17.23 6.75
CA TYR A 172 9.81 18.11 6.37
C TYR A 172 9.35 18.99 7.55
N PHE A 173 9.16 18.42 8.74
CA PHE A 173 8.79 19.20 9.93
C PHE A 173 9.87 20.18 10.37
N ILE A 174 11.16 19.81 10.25
CA ILE A 174 12.27 20.73 10.53
C ILE A 174 12.25 21.92 9.57
N ILE A 175 12.14 21.66 8.26
CA ILE A 175 12.08 22.70 7.23
C ILE A 175 10.88 23.61 7.47
N TRP A 176 9.70 23.02 7.74
CA TRP A 176 8.49 23.77 8.04
C TRP A 176 8.66 24.66 9.29
N GLY A 177 9.27 24.14 10.35
CA GLY A 177 9.56 24.89 11.58
C GLY A 177 10.50 26.07 11.32
N ILE A 178 11.57 25.87 10.53
CA ILE A 178 12.51 26.94 10.14
C ILE A 178 11.78 28.02 9.33
N MET A 179 10.96 27.62 8.34
CA MET A 179 10.18 28.58 7.55
C MET A 179 9.23 29.39 8.44
N LYS A 180 8.57 28.74 9.40
CA LYS A 180 7.66 29.43 10.31
C LYS A 180 8.40 30.41 11.23
N LEU A 181 9.55 30.03 11.76
CA LEU A 181 10.43 30.89 12.56
C LEU A 181 10.87 32.13 11.77
N ASN A 182 11.26 31.98 10.50
CA ASN A 182 11.64 33.13 9.66
C ASN A 182 10.46 34.09 9.46
N THR A 183 9.25 33.59 9.19
CA THR A 183 8.06 34.47 9.10
C THR A 183 7.79 35.23 10.40
N LEU A 184 7.92 34.58 11.55
CA LEU A 184 7.73 35.23 12.85
C LEU A 184 8.82 36.29 13.13
N TYR A 185 10.05 36.02 12.70
CA TYR A 185 11.15 36.97 12.81
C TYR A 185 10.90 38.23 11.95
N ASP A 186 10.42 38.05 10.72
CA ASP A 186 10.10 39.16 9.83
C ASP A 186 8.93 40.00 10.37
N GLU A 187 7.87 39.36 10.87
CA GLU A 187 6.75 40.05 11.53
C GLU A 187 7.23 40.88 12.72
N LYS A 188 8.11 40.33 13.56
CA LYS A 188 8.69 41.06 14.68
C LYS A 188 9.50 42.27 14.20
N LYS A 189 10.34 42.10 13.18
CA LYS A 189 11.13 43.19 12.60
C LYS A 189 10.26 44.29 12.01
N GLN A 190 9.11 43.95 11.43
CA GLN A 190 8.14 44.94 10.96
C GLN A 190 7.48 45.71 12.11
N ARG A 191 7.14 45.04 13.22
CA ARG A 191 6.60 45.70 14.42
C ARG A 191 7.59 46.67 15.04
N GLU A 192 8.87 46.29 15.14
CA GLU A 192 9.93 47.17 15.64
C GLU A 192 10.09 48.43 14.77
N LYS A 193 10.02 48.28 13.44
CA LYS A 193 10.01 49.42 12.51
C LYS A 193 8.76 50.31 12.67
N ALA A 194 7.60 49.72 12.90
CA ALA A 194 6.35 50.45 13.12
C ALA A 194 6.32 51.18 14.48
N GLN A 195 7.02 50.68 15.50
CA GLN A 195 7.17 51.38 16.78
C GLN A 195 8.18 52.53 16.71
N GLN A 196 9.20 52.41 15.86
CA GLN A 196 10.17 53.49 15.62
C GLN A 196 9.63 54.60 14.72
N SER A 197 8.56 54.36 13.95
CA SER A 197 7.89 55.45 13.26
C SER A 197 7.25 56.38 14.30
N PRO A 198 7.60 57.67 14.28
CA PRO A 198 7.13 58.61 15.28
C PRO A 198 5.60 58.63 15.30
N PRO A 199 4.98 58.79 16.50
CA PRO A 199 3.54 58.88 16.62
C PRO A 199 3.03 59.93 15.64
N ALA A 200 2.22 59.48 14.68
CA ALA A 200 1.47 60.38 13.83
C ALA A 200 0.69 61.29 14.77
N THR A 201 0.82 62.59 14.58
CA THR A 201 0.18 63.63 15.39
C THR A 201 -1.33 63.48 15.28
N ALA A 202 -1.89 62.56 16.05
CA ALA A 202 -3.31 62.33 16.16
C ALA A 202 -3.86 63.37 17.13
N ALA A 203 -4.67 64.26 16.58
CA ALA A 203 -5.59 65.08 17.34
C ALA A 203 -6.34 64.19 18.34
N SER A 204 -6.39 64.67 19.58
CA SER A 204 -7.15 64.17 20.73
C SER A 204 -8.37 63.32 20.34
N ALA A 205 -8.20 62.00 20.34
CA ALA A 205 -9.29 61.04 20.32
C ALA A 205 -9.03 60.06 21.47
N ALA A 206 -10.08 59.86 22.28
CA ALA A 206 -10.02 59.15 23.55
C ALA A 206 -9.44 57.73 23.42
N PRO A 207 -8.67 57.26 24.42
CA PRO A 207 -8.02 55.96 24.40
C PRO A 207 -9.07 54.84 24.39
N THR A 208 -9.15 54.11 23.28
CA THR A 208 -9.83 52.80 23.25
C THR A 208 -8.96 51.77 23.96
N PRO A 209 -9.54 50.88 24.79
CA PRO A 209 -8.81 49.84 25.50
C PRO A 209 -8.16 48.88 24.49
N PHE A 210 -6.83 48.75 24.59
CA PHE A 210 -6.05 47.84 23.76
C PHE A 210 -6.43 46.39 24.09
N PRO A 211 -6.60 45.52 23.07
CA PRO A 211 -6.80 44.10 23.31
C PRO A 211 -5.54 43.53 23.95
N GLU A 212 -5.78 42.77 25.02
CA GLU A 212 -4.83 42.06 25.88
C GLU A 212 -3.69 41.46 25.06
N GLU A 213 -2.51 42.07 25.18
CA GLU A 213 -1.31 41.71 24.44
C GLU A 213 -0.85 40.34 24.94
N LEU A 214 -1.10 39.29 24.15
CA LEU A 214 -0.64 37.94 24.42
C LEU A 214 0.86 37.99 24.68
N THR A 215 1.24 37.88 25.95
CA THR A 215 2.59 38.22 26.39
C THR A 215 3.59 37.27 25.75
N ARG A 216 4.73 37.82 25.32
CA ARG A 216 5.82 37.09 24.64
C ARG A 216 6.21 35.78 25.36
N ASP A 217 6.02 35.75 26.67
CA ASP A 217 6.33 34.61 27.53
C ASP A 217 5.38 33.43 27.33
N GLU A 218 4.09 33.65 27.01
CA GLU A 218 3.16 32.56 26.70
C GLU A 218 3.49 31.88 25.37
N PHE A 219 3.91 32.64 24.34
CA PHE A 219 4.26 32.06 23.04
C PHE A 219 5.53 31.21 23.11
N ILE A 220 6.55 31.66 23.85
CA ILE A 220 7.80 30.91 24.06
C ILE A 220 7.53 29.63 24.86
N THR A 221 6.65 29.70 25.87
CA THR A 221 6.32 28.54 26.69
C THR A 221 5.57 27.47 25.89
N ASN A 222 4.67 27.85 24.99
CA ASN A 222 3.91 26.92 24.16
C ASN A 222 4.78 26.22 23.10
N ALA A 223 5.69 26.92 22.43
CA ALA A 223 6.60 26.30 21.47
C ALA A 223 7.55 25.28 22.14
N GLU A 224 7.92 25.53 23.40
CA GLU A 224 8.79 24.64 24.18
C GLU A 224 8.07 23.41 24.71
N LEU A 225 6.80 23.58 25.11
CA LEU A 225 5.97 22.46 25.52
C LEU A 225 5.76 21.48 24.35
N VAL A 226 5.57 22.01 23.14
CA VAL A 226 5.45 21.21 21.91
C VAL A 226 6.76 20.46 21.62
N LEU A 227 7.92 21.12 21.72
CA LEU A 227 9.21 20.48 21.48
C LEU A 227 9.51 19.37 22.52
N LEU A 228 9.26 19.63 23.81
CA LEU A 228 9.44 18.64 24.87
C LEU A 228 8.46 17.47 24.74
N PHE A 229 7.23 17.73 24.31
CA PHE A 229 6.24 16.69 24.03
C PHE A 229 6.69 15.77 22.89
N PHE A 230 7.23 16.32 21.80
CA PHE A 230 7.79 15.52 20.71
C PHE A 230 9.06 14.76 21.14
N CYS A 231 9.99 15.37 21.88
CA CYS A 231 11.15 14.65 22.41
C CYS A 231 10.75 13.51 23.35
N GLY A 232 9.73 13.71 24.19
CA GLY A 232 9.18 12.67 25.06
C GLY A 232 8.55 11.52 24.29
N LEU A 233 7.72 11.82 23.28
CA LEU A 233 7.12 10.79 22.41
C LEU A 233 8.16 9.99 21.64
N PHE A 234 9.22 10.63 21.14
CA PHE A 234 10.32 9.93 20.48
C PHE A 234 11.12 9.06 21.46
N GLY A 235 11.42 9.55 22.67
CA GLY A 235 12.11 8.76 23.69
C GLY A 235 11.33 7.51 24.11
N VAL A 236 10.02 7.66 24.35
CA VAL A 236 9.13 6.54 24.71
C VAL A 236 8.95 5.58 23.53
N GLY A 237 8.80 6.09 22.31
CA GLY A 237 8.71 5.28 21.10
C GLY A 237 9.96 4.41 20.86
N PHE A 238 11.16 4.95 21.11
CA PHE A 238 12.41 4.20 21.00
C PHE A 238 12.54 3.11 22.07
N ILE A 239 12.10 3.36 23.31
CA ILE A 239 12.13 2.36 24.39
C ILE A 239 11.15 1.22 24.09
N ILE A 240 9.94 1.53 23.60
CA ILE A 240 8.94 0.52 23.22
C ILE A 240 9.43 -0.28 22.01
N ALA A 241 9.95 0.37 20.97
CA ALA A 241 10.51 -0.30 19.79
C ALA A 241 11.69 -1.22 20.14
N GLY A 242 12.60 -0.77 21.01
CA GLY A 242 13.71 -1.59 21.51
C GLY A 242 13.25 -2.80 22.32
N SER A 243 12.12 -2.69 23.02
CA SER A 243 11.54 -3.79 23.81
C SER A 243 10.91 -4.88 22.94
N PHE A 244 10.33 -4.50 21.79
CA PHE A 244 9.75 -5.42 20.80
C PHE A 244 10.80 -6.09 19.90
N LEU A 245 11.99 -5.52 19.78
CA LEU A 245 13.08 -6.01 18.94
C LEU A 245 13.97 -7.07 19.61
N LYS A 246 13.58 -7.65 20.76
CA LYS A 246 14.34 -8.69 21.50
C LYS A 246 14.75 -9.92 20.67
N LYS A 247 14.17 -10.15 19.49
CA LYS A 247 14.54 -11.25 18.58
C LYS A 247 15.52 -10.86 17.46
N LEU A 248 15.78 -9.57 17.22
CA LEU A 248 16.66 -9.13 16.14
C LEU A 248 17.96 -8.58 16.72
N SER A 249 19.03 -9.38 16.61
CA SER A 249 20.43 -9.01 16.83
C SER A 249 20.69 -8.09 18.03
N THR A 250 21.22 -8.65 19.11
CA THR A 250 21.72 -7.95 20.31
C THR A 250 22.52 -6.69 19.97
N PHE A 251 23.20 -6.67 18.81
CA PHE A 251 23.96 -5.53 18.30
C PHE A 251 23.10 -4.30 17.97
N LEU A 252 21.94 -4.47 17.30
CA LEU A 252 21.05 -3.34 17.00
C LEU A 252 20.44 -2.77 18.28
N GLY A 253 20.05 -3.64 19.22
CA GLY A 253 19.54 -3.21 20.53
C GLY A 253 20.55 -2.33 21.28
N VAL A 254 21.83 -2.72 21.29
CA VAL A 254 22.91 -1.94 21.92
C VAL A 254 23.12 -0.61 21.18
N LEU A 255 23.11 -0.58 19.85
CA LEU A 255 23.23 0.65 19.07
C LEU A 255 22.11 1.65 19.40
N PHE A 256 20.87 1.17 19.52
CA PHE A 256 19.73 2.01 19.90
C PHE A 256 19.84 2.57 21.30
N ILE A 257 20.33 1.79 22.26
CA ILE A 257 20.59 2.26 23.63
C ILE A 257 21.67 3.36 23.61
N ILE A 258 22.76 3.17 22.86
CA ILE A 258 23.84 4.17 22.74
C ILE A 258 23.30 5.47 22.14
N LEU A 259 22.53 5.41 21.06
CA LEU A 259 21.93 6.58 20.43
C LEU A 259 20.94 7.30 21.38
N GLY A 260 20.14 6.53 22.15
CA GLY A 260 19.24 7.09 23.16
C GLY A 260 19.99 7.84 24.26
N VAL A 261 21.09 7.29 24.76
CA VAL A 261 21.94 7.94 25.78
C VAL A 261 22.58 9.21 25.22
N ILE A 262 23.11 9.19 23.99
CA ILE A 262 23.67 10.39 23.33
C ILE A 262 22.63 11.50 23.23
N LEU A 263 21.38 11.16 22.87
CA LEU A 263 20.29 12.11 22.76
C LEU A 263 19.93 12.75 24.11
N ILE A 264 19.88 11.94 25.18
CA ILE A 264 19.63 12.43 26.55
C ILE A 264 20.75 13.39 27.00
N VAL A 265 22.02 13.04 26.75
CA VAL A 265 23.15 13.91 27.07
C VAL A 265 23.05 15.24 26.33
N TYR A 266 22.69 15.22 25.04
CA TYR A 266 22.47 16.43 24.26
C TYR A 266 21.33 17.30 24.81
N LEU A 267 20.23 16.68 25.24
CA LEU A 267 19.11 17.38 25.87
C LEU A 267 19.52 18.06 27.18
N VAL A 268 20.25 17.35 28.05
CA VAL A 268 20.76 17.92 29.31
C VAL A 268 21.72 19.08 29.02
N TRP A 269 22.66 18.90 28.10
CA TRP A 269 23.59 19.97 27.71
C TRP A 269 22.87 21.20 27.17
N PHE A 270 21.85 21.01 26.34
CA PHE A 270 21.02 22.10 25.82
C PHE A 270 20.26 22.83 26.94
N LEU A 271 19.68 22.10 27.90
CA LEU A 271 19.01 22.68 29.07
C LEU A 271 19.98 23.50 29.95
N VAL A 272 21.21 23.03 30.14
CA VAL A 272 22.26 23.75 30.87
C VAL A 272 22.64 25.05 30.17
N ILE A 273 22.90 25.02 28.85
CA ILE A 273 23.20 26.24 28.08
C ILE A 273 22.07 27.25 28.20
N ARG A 274 20.83 26.78 28.12
CA ARG A 274 19.64 27.62 28.24
C ARG A 274 19.55 28.26 29.63
N TYR A 275 19.77 27.48 30.68
CA TYR A 275 19.81 27.97 32.06
C TYR A 275 20.86 29.07 32.23
N LEU A 276 22.07 28.85 31.71
CA LEU A 276 23.15 29.83 31.75
C LEU A 276 22.82 31.11 30.97
N ARG A 277 22.16 31.02 29.81
CA ARG A 277 21.70 32.19 29.06
C ARG A 277 20.67 33.01 29.83
N ARG A 278 19.68 32.34 30.45
CA ARG A 278 18.68 33.02 31.30
C ARG A 278 19.33 33.72 32.49
N LYS A 279 20.34 33.09 33.11
CA LYS A 279 21.07 33.70 34.22
C LYS A 279 21.78 35.00 33.78
N ARG A 280 22.53 34.96 32.68
CA ARG A 280 23.23 36.16 32.16
C ARG A 280 22.28 37.28 31.75
N ALA A 281 21.11 36.96 31.21
CA ALA A 281 20.11 37.96 30.85
C ALA A 281 19.56 38.71 32.06
N LYS A 282 19.43 38.03 33.22
CA LYS A 282 19.03 38.67 34.48
C LYS A 282 20.13 39.60 35.00
N GLU A 283 21.38 39.15 34.97
CA GLU A 283 22.53 39.96 35.38
C GLU A 283 22.70 41.22 34.51
N ALA A 284 22.39 41.15 33.21
CA ALA A 284 22.45 42.30 32.30
C ALA A 284 21.32 43.33 32.49
N MET A 285 20.19 42.94 33.11
CA MET A 285 19.08 43.86 33.40
C MET A 285 19.29 44.67 34.69
N GLU A 286 20.20 44.23 35.57
CA GLU A 286 20.53 44.93 36.81
C GLU A 286 21.62 46.00 36.63
N GLU A 287 22.20 46.13 35.43
CA GLU A 287 23.19 47.18 35.16
C GLU A 287 22.50 48.55 35.05
N PRO A 288 22.84 49.54 35.91
CA PRO A 288 22.13 50.81 35.99
C PRO A 288 22.37 51.66 34.73
N THR A 289 21.31 51.90 33.97
CA THR A 289 21.28 52.74 32.78
C THR A 289 21.76 54.18 33.07
N GLN A 290 22.87 54.59 32.45
CA GLN A 290 23.29 55.99 32.43
C GLN A 290 22.38 56.83 31.50
N PRO A 291 22.01 58.05 31.90
CA PRO A 291 21.09 58.90 31.14
C PRO A 291 21.77 59.43 29.86
N THR A 292 21.19 59.10 28.70
CA THR A 292 21.61 59.63 27.39
C THR A 292 20.68 60.75 26.93
N ALA A 293 21.30 61.85 26.49
CA ALA A 293 20.67 63.12 26.16
C ALA A 293 19.94 63.11 24.80
N TYR A 294 18.83 63.86 24.76
CA TYR A 294 17.91 64.06 23.64
C TYR A 294 18.58 64.70 22.40
N SER A 295 18.17 64.26 21.20
CA SER A 295 18.47 64.93 19.92
C SER A 295 17.20 65.06 19.06
N PRO A 296 16.98 66.20 18.37
CA PRO A 296 15.71 66.52 17.70
C PRO A 296 15.62 66.06 16.24
N LYS A 297 14.36 66.06 15.76
CA LYS A 297 13.80 65.33 14.61
C LYS A 297 13.41 66.27 13.45
N PRO A 298 13.47 65.83 12.17
CA PRO A 298 12.78 66.51 11.06
C PRO A 298 11.65 65.67 10.38
N THR A 299 10.46 66.30 10.30
CA THR A 299 9.42 66.44 9.24
C THR A 299 9.72 65.85 7.84
N SER A 300 8.82 65.36 6.97
CA SER A 300 7.38 65.00 6.81
C SER A 300 7.21 64.49 5.35
N THR A 301 6.13 63.75 5.01
CA THR A 301 5.20 64.03 3.87
C THR A 301 4.54 62.79 3.20
N ALA A 302 3.19 62.80 3.30
CA ALA A 302 2.10 62.34 2.39
C ALA A 302 1.74 60.85 2.14
N MET A 303 0.41 60.65 2.10
CA MET A 303 -0.44 59.44 2.04
C MET A 303 -0.95 59.13 0.57
N PRO A 304 -2.14 58.50 0.33
CA PRO A 304 -2.48 57.07 0.26
C PRO A 304 -3.22 56.68 -1.07
N MET A 305 -3.69 55.44 -1.26
CA MET A 305 -4.97 55.12 -1.95
C MET A 305 -5.38 53.64 -1.85
N ALA A 306 -6.68 53.38 -2.02
CA ALA A 306 -7.44 52.20 -1.55
C ALA A 306 -8.13 51.38 -2.68
N GLN A 307 -8.73 50.24 -2.27
CA GLN A 307 -9.81 49.44 -2.91
C GLN A 307 -9.44 48.63 -4.19
N GLN A 308 -10.00 47.46 -4.53
CA GLN A 308 -11.40 47.01 -4.44
C GLN A 308 -11.57 45.48 -4.69
N GLU A 309 -12.75 44.99 -4.35
CA GLU A 309 -13.33 43.63 -4.31
C GLU A 309 -14.02 43.20 -5.62
N ILE A 310 -13.94 41.91 -6.04
CA ILE A 310 -14.87 41.30 -7.01
C ILE A 310 -15.07 39.78 -6.73
N LYS A 311 -16.35 39.37 -6.61
CA LYS A 311 -16.97 38.02 -6.73
C LYS A 311 -18.01 38.12 -7.89
N PRO A 312 -18.89 37.15 -8.26
CA PRO A 312 -18.93 35.67 -8.36
C PRO A 312 -19.35 35.19 -9.79
N SER A 313 -19.41 33.86 -10.07
CA SER A 313 -20.61 33.18 -10.67
C SER A 313 -20.38 31.70 -11.08
N GLU A 314 -21.25 30.82 -10.56
CA GLU A 314 -21.73 29.52 -11.11
C GLU A 314 -22.73 29.77 -12.27
N PRO A 315 -23.17 28.81 -13.14
CA PRO A 315 -24.05 27.69 -12.72
C PRO A 315 -24.13 26.40 -13.62
N SER A 316 -24.80 25.35 -13.09
CA SER A 316 -25.76 24.39 -13.74
C SER A 316 -25.29 23.39 -14.83
N LYS A 317 -25.79 22.16 -15.08
CA LYS A 317 -26.83 21.17 -14.61
C LYS A 317 -26.81 20.03 -15.72
N PRO A 318 -27.81 19.14 -15.99
CA PRO A 318 -28.54 18.07 -15.28
C PRO A 318 -28.39 16.61 -15.84
N SER A 319 -28.83 15.63 -15.02
CA SER A 319 -29.82 14.52 -15.30
C SER A 319 -29.53 13.37 -16.28
N GLU A 320 -29.89 12.13 -15.86
CA GLU A 320 -30.85 11.15 -16.49
C GLU A 320 -30.55 9.73 -15.94
N ALA A 321 -31.26 9.15 -14.94
CA ALA A 321 -32.60 8.49 -14.92
C ALA A 321 -32.78 7.38 -15.99
N GLU A 322 -33.36 6.19 -15.81
CA GLU A 322 -33.87 5.34 -14.72
C GLU A 322 -34.52 4.12 -15.44
N LYS A 323 -34.44 2.86 -14.93
CA LYS A 323 -35.62 1.99 -14.60
C LYS A 323 -35.37 0.46 -14.55
N PRO A 324 -36.25 -0.30 -13.82
CA PRO A 324 -36.03 -1.69 -13.39
C PRO A 324 -37.19 -2.70 -13.70
N PHE A 325 -37.00 -3.98 -13.27
CA PHE A 325 -37.98 -5.07 -12.92
C PHE A 325 -38.61 -5.96 -14.05
N PRO A 326 -39.29 -7.12 -13.77
CA PRO A 326 -38.80 -8.45 -13.30
C PRO A 326 -39.50 -9.72 -13.92
N SER A 327 -39.14 -10.93 -13.43
CA SER A 327 -40.01 -12.11 -13.10
C SER A 327 -39.83 -13.46 -13.87
N GLU A 328 -39.15 -14.42 -13.21
CA GLU A 328 -39.60 -15.71 -12.62
C GLU A 328 -40.36 -16.87 -13.37
N GLN A 329 -39.69 -18.06 -13.40
CA GLN A 329 -40.11 -19.50 -13.26
C GLN A 329 -40.87 -20.29 -14.38
N PRO A 330 -40.88 -21.67 -14.41
CA PRO A 330 -40.41 -22.69 -13.44
C PRO A 330 -39.54 -23.87 -14.00
N ALA A 331 -39.18 -24.78 -13.08
CA ALA A 331 -38.18 -25.86 -13.14
C ALA A 331 -38.47 -27.12 -14.00
N VAL A 332 -37.41 -27.73 -14.54
CA VAL A 332 -37.30 -29.18 -14.80
C VAL A 332 -35.91 -29.66 -14.37
N LYS A 333 -35.84 -30.48 -13.32
CA LYS A 333 -34.61 -31.17 -12.88
C LYS A 333 -34.27 -32.29 -13.85
N LYS A 334 -33.19 -32.15 -14.63
CA LYS A 334 -32.53 -33.26 -15.32
C LYS A 334 -31.04 -32.95 -15.52
N SER A 335 -30.19 -33.78 -14.91
CA SER A 335 -28.75 -33.98 -15.20
C SER A 335 -27.92 -32.73 -15.55
N THR A 336 -27.30 -32.11 -14.55
CA THR A 336 -26.49 -30.88 -14.62
C THR A 336 -25.11 -31.08 -15.25
N GLY A 337 -25.06 -31.58 -16.49
CA GLY A 337 -23.94 -31.29 -17.36
C GLY A 337 -24.20 -29.96 -18.06
N GLN A 338 -23.18 -29.11 -18.23
CA GLN A 338 -23.23 -27.96 -19.12
C GLN A 338 -22.18 -28.16 -20.21
N VAL A 339 -22.49 -27.78 -21.44
CA VAL A 339 -21.55 -27.78 -22.57
C VAL A 339 -21.30 -26.34 -22.98
N PHE A 340 -20.04 -25.93 -23.08
CA PHE A 340 -19.68 -24.56 -23.46
C PHE A 340 -19.54 -24.43 -24.98
N CYS A 341 -20.06 -23.35 -25.54
CA CYS A 341 -19.94 -23.08 -26.97
C CYS A 341 -18.48 -22.72 -27.34
N TRP A 342 -17.86 -23.49 -28.22
CA TRP A 342 -16.48 -23.23 -28.69
C TRP A 342 -16.31 -21.87 -29.38
N LYS A 343 -17.39 -21.31 -29.95
CA LYS A 343 -17.35 -20.04 -30.70
C LYS A 343 -17.55 -18.80 -29.82
N CYS A 344 -18.43 -18.85 -28.82
CA CYS A 344 -18.79 -17.67 -28.02
C CYS A 344 -18.65 -17.86 -26.50
N GLY A 345 -18.36 -19.06 -26.02
CA GLY A 345 -18.19 -19.35 -24.58
C GLY A 345 -19.49 -19.52 -23.80
N GLU A 346 -20.66 -19.34 -24.40
CA GLU A 346 -21.93 -19.45 -23.68
C GLU A 346 -22.16 -20.89 -23.14
N PRO A 347 -22.59 -21.06 -21.87
CA PRO A 347 -23.03 -22.34 -21.34
C PRO A 347 -24.36 -22.77 -21.97
N ASN A 348 -24.44 -24.01 -22.44
CA ASN A 348 -25.61 -24.60 -23.07
C ASN A 348 -25.98 -25.93 -22.38
N ALA A 349 -27.24 -26.35 -22.51
CA ALA A 349 -27.68 -27.65 -21.99
C ALA A 349 -27.01 -28.80 -22.77
N VAL A 350 -26.75 -29.95 -22.13
CA VAL A 350 -26.05 -31.09 -22.78
C VAL A 350 -26.82 -31.63 -24.01
N ASP A 351 -28.14 -31.48 -24.02
CA ASP A 351 -29.02 -31.91 -25.11
C ASP A 351 -29.21 -30.86 -26.22
N GLN A 352 -28.67 -29.64 -26.05
CA GLN A 352 -28.71 -28.60 -27.09
C GLN A 352 -27.74 -28.94 -28.23
N LYS A 353 -28.26 -28.98 -29.46
CA LYS A 353 -27.45 -29.24 -30.67
C LYS A 353 -26.73 -28.00 -31.18
N PHE A 354 -27.26 -26.81 -30.87
CA PHE A 354 -26.76 -25.51 -31.30
C PHE A 354 -26.72 -24.56 -30.12
N CYS A 355 -25.78 -23.62 -30.15
CA CYS A 355 -25.64 -22.56 -29.17
C CYS A 355 -26.85 -21.62 -29.22
N GLY A 356 -27.48 -21.36 -28.08
CA GLY A 356 -28.61 -20.43 -27.97
C GLY A 356 -28.27 -19.00 -28.37
N GLU A 357 -27.03 -18.56 -28.14
CA GLU A 357 -26.58 -17.19 -28.43
C GLU A 357 -26.07 -17.01 -29.86
N CYS A 358 -25.11 -17.84 -30.30
CA CYS A 358 -24.43 -17.62 -31.60
C CYS A 358 -24.84 -18.60 -32.72
N GLY A 359 -25.70 -19.58 -32.44
CA GLY A 359 -26.16 -20.58 -33.42
C GLY A 359 -25.13 -21.63 -33.85
N ALA A 360 -23.90 -21.61 -33.30
CA ALA A 360 -22.87 -22.60 -33.63
C ALA A 360 -23.26 -24.01 -33.16
N LYS A 361 -22.92 -25.05 -33.93
CA LYS A 361 -23.19 -26.45 -33.57
C LYS A 361 -22.30 -26.88 -32.40
N LEU A 362 -22.90 -27.50 -31.38
CA LEU A 362 -22.21 -27.90 -30.14
C LEU A 362 -21.63 -29.32 -30.18
N THR A 363 -22.02 -30.14 -31.17
CA THR A 363 -21.73 -31.57 -31.24
C THR A 363 -20.70 -31.97 -32.32
N GLY A 364 -19.78 -31.09 -32.67
CA GLY A 364 -18.73 -31.40 -33.64
C GLY A 364 -17.59 -30.41 -33.52
N SER A 365 -16.36 -30.95 -33.51
CA SER A 365 -15.11 -30.21 -33.59
C SER A 365 -15.19 -29.04 -34.59
N GLU A 366 -14.48 -27.96 -34.25
CA GLU A 366 -14.21 -26.80 -35.10
C GLU A 366 -13.99 -27.24 -36.56
N PRO A 367 -14.69 -26.65 -37.56
CA PRO A 367 -14.39 -26.93 -38.95
C PRO A 367 -12.95 -26.52 -39.21
N SER A 368 -12.08 -27.48 -39.47
CA SER A 368 -10.71 -27.26 -39.94
C SER A 368 -10.79 -26.69 -41.35
N ASP A 369 -10.56 -25.38 -41.47
CA ASP A 369 -10.29 -24.73 -42.76
C ASP A 369 -8.87 -25.09 -43.27
#